data_AF-A0A2X3DG14-F1
#
_entry.id   AF-A0A2X3DG14-F1
#
_cell.length_a   1.000
_cell.length_b   1.000
_cell.length_c   1.000
_cell.angle_alpha   90.00
_cell.angle_beta   90.00
_cell.angle_gamma   90.00
#
_symmetry.space_group_name_H-M   'P 1'
#
loop_
_entity.id
_entity.type
_entity.pdbx_description
1 polymer ?
#
loop_
_entity_poly.entity_id
_entity_poly.type
_entity_poly.pdbx_seq_one_letter_code
_entity_poly.pdbx_strand_id
1 'polypeptide(L)' 'MALTIPKAIPPEKMKMLNVNQQLMDDLGANVTPAIYYMNKDNMLQQVVGLPDKEKLHIMMGEKE' A
#
# COMPACT_ATOMS: atom_id res chain seq x y z
N MET A 1 24.18 18.53 15.41
CA MET A 1 24.38 17.74 14.18
C MET A 1 23.51 18.36 13.10
N ALA A 2 24.08 18.79 11.98
CA ALA A 2 23.29 19.36 10.89
C ALA A 2 22.62 18.21 10.11
N LEU A 3 21.30 18.25 9.99
CA LEU A 3 20.56 17.28 9.17
C LEU A 3 20.87 17.57 7.70
N THR A 4 21.54 16.65 7.02
CA THR A 4 21.76 16.70 5.58
C THR A 4 20.47 16.31 4.88
N ILE A 5 19.63 17.30 4.56
CA ILE A 5 18.42 17.09 3.78
C ILE A 5 18.81 17.00 2.30
N PRO A 6 18.54 15.88 1.62
CA PRO A 6 18.79 15.76 0.18
C PRO A 6 17.96 16.81 -0.57
N LYS A 7 18.61 17.65 -1.40
CA LYS A 7 17.94 18.64 -2.25
C LYS A 7 17.08 18.01 -3.36
N ALA A 8 17.35 16.77 -3.72
CA ALA A 8 16.66 16.06 -4.78
C ALA A 8 16.46 14.59 -4.39
N ILE A 9 15.36 14.01 -4.89
CA ILE A 9 15.07 12.59 -4.75
C ILE A 9 16.06 11.82 -5.65
N PRO A 10 16.82 10.84 -5.13
CA PRO A 10 17.68 10.00 -5.95
C PRO A 10 16.91 9.34 -7.10
N PRO A 11 17.49 9.19 -8.30
CA PRO A 11 16.80 8.59 -9.47
C PRO A 11 16.22 7.21 -9.18
N GLU A 12 16.90 6.40 -8.36
CA GLU A 12 16.43 5.08 -7.94
C GLU A 12 15.13 5.18 -7.11
N LYS A 13 15.05 6.13 -6.18
CA LYS A 13 13.84 6.37 -5.38
C LYS A 13 12.70 6.91 -6.24
N MET A 14 12.99 7.75 -7.22
CA MET A 14 11.99 8.23 -8.18
C MET A 14 11.42 7.08 -9.02
N LYS A 15 12.28 6.16 -9.49
CA LYS A 15 11.83 4.96 -10.21
C LYS A 15 10.92 4.09 -9.33
N MET A 16 11.29 3.85 -8.07
CA MET A 16 10.45 3.09 -7.14
C MET A 16 9.08 3.75 -6.93
N LEU A 17 9.05 5.08 -6.74
CA LEU A 17 7.80 5.82 -6.56
C LEU A 17 6.90 5.73 -7.80
N ASN A 18 7.47 5.85 -9.01
CA ASN A 18 6.71 5.75 -10.25
C ASN A 18 6.14 4.35 -10.44
N VAL A 19 6.92 3.30 -10.18
CA VAL A 19 6.45 1.91 -10.26
C VAL A 19 5.32 1.64 -9.28
N ASN A 20 5.43 2.13 -8.04
CA ASN A 20 4.40 1.94 -7.03
C ASN A 20 3.11 2.73 -7.35
N GLN A 21 3.24 3.94 -7.90
CA GLN A 21 2.09 4.74 -8.36
C GLN A 21 1.37 4.05 -9.52
N GLN A 22 2.11 3.56 -10.52
CA GLN A 22 1.54 2.80 -11.63
C GLN A 22 0.78 1.55 -11.13
N LEU A 23 1.36 0.81 -10.18
CA LEU A 23 0.71 -0.36 -9.59
C LEU A 23 -0.59 0.03 -8.85
N MET A 24 -0.58 1.15 -8.13
CA MET A 24 -1.76 1.66 -7.42
C MET A 24 -2.88 2.06 -8.40
N ASP A 25 -2.53 2.70 -9.52
CA ASP A 25 -3.44 3.05 -10.60
C ASP A 25 -4.02 1.79 -11.28
N ASP A 26 -3.18 0.80 -11.59
CA ASP A 26 -3.58 -0.47 -12.21
C ASP A 26 -4.54 -1.27 -11.30
N LEU A 27 -4.37 -1.16 -9.98
CA LEU A 27 -5.25 -1.76 -8.97
C LEU A 27 -6.47 -0.88 -8.63
N GLY A 28 -6.67 0.23 -9.34
CA GLY A 28 -7.84 1.10 -9.24
C GLY A 28 -7.98 1.82 -7.89
N ALA A 29 -6.95 1.84 -7.05
CA ALA A 29 -6.97 2.57 -5.80
C ALA A 29 -6.51 4.00 -6.02
N ASN A 30 -7.42 4.97 -6.01
CA ASN A 30 -7.06 6.39 -6.14
C ASN A 30 -6.78 7.09 -4.79
N VAL A 31 -6.89 6.36 -3.67
CA VAL A 31 -6.80 6.91 -2.31
C VAL A 31 -5.89 6.03 -1.45
N THR A 32 -5.03 6.67 -0.65
CA THR A 32 -4.19 5.98 0.34
C THR A 32 -4.82 6.03 1.74
N PRO A 33 -4.70 4.97 2.55
CA PRO A 33 -4.00 3.71 2.27
C PRO A 33 -4.81 2.76 1.37
N ALA A 34 -4.12 2.08 0.46
CA ALA A 34 -4.65 0.97 -0.34
C ALA A 34 -3.95 -0.31 0.09
N ILE A 35 -4.66 -1.18 0.80
CA ILE A 35 -4.10 -2.37 1.46
C ILE A 35 -4.55 -3.61 0.71
N TYR A 36 -3.58 -4.45 0.33
CA TYR A 36 -3.81 -5.68 -0.43
C TYR A 36 -3.37 -6.89 0.40
N TYR A 37 -4.22 -7.91 0.45
CA TYR A 37 -3.92 -9.18 1.12
C TYR A 37 -4.52 -10.35 0.34
N MET A 38 -3.97 -11.54 0.50
CA MET A 38 -4.53 -12.77 -0.07
C MET A 38 -5.44 -13.43 0.96
N ASN A 39 -6.65 -13.82 0.56
CA ASN A 39 -7.50 -14.65 1.40
C ASN A 39 -7.11 -16.14 1.29
N LYS A 40 -7.79 -17.02 2.05
CA LYS A 40 -7.49 -18.46 2.05
C LYS A 40 -7.79 -19.16 0.73
N ASP A 41 -8.66 -18.57 -0.09
CA ASP A 41 -8.98 -19.06 -1.44
C ASP A 41 -7.95 -18.62 -2.49
N ASN A 42 -6.82 -18.03 -2.08
CA ASN A 42 -5.82 -17.43 -2.95
C ASN A 42 -6.39 -16.32 -3.86
N MET A 43 -7.41 -15.60 -3.39
CA MET A 43 -7.97 -14.44 -4.06
C MET A 43 -7.40 -13.16 -3.46
N LEU A 44 -6.98 -12.25 -4.34
CA LEU A 44 -6.53 -10.91 -3.96
C LEU A 44 -7.72 -10.09 -3.43
N GLN A 45 -7.59 -9.61 -2.20
CA GLN A 45 -8.53 -8.71 -1.54
C GLN A 45 -7.94 -7.31 -1.46
N GLN A 46 -8.81 -6.31 -1.54
CA GLN A 46 -8.43 -4.89 -1.52
C GLN A 46 -9.25 -4.14 -0.46
N VAL A 47 -8.55 -3.31 0.32
CA VAL A 47 -9.16 -2.38 1.27
C VAL A 47 -8.63 -0.98 1.00
N VAL A 48 -9.53 -0.05 0.70
CA VAL A 48 -9.19 1.36 0.47
C VAL A 48 -9.63 2.18 1.67
N GLY A 49 -8.73 3.00 2.19
CA GLY A 49 -8.95 3.82 3.38
C GLY A 49 -8.65 3.08 4.69
N LEU A 50 -9.03 3.71 5.81
CA LEU A 50 -8.88 3.11 7.13
C LEU A 50 -9.83 1.92 7.28
N PRO A 51 -9.33 0.68 7.51
CA PRO A 51 -10.19 -0.47 7.77
C PRO A 51 -10.98 -0.28 9.07
N ASP A 52 -12.22 -0.79 9.08
CA ASP A 52 -12.96 -1.01 10.32
C ASP A 52 -12.35 -2.19 11.11
N LYS A 53 -12.81 -2.35 12.35
CA LYS A 53 -12.27 -3.37 13.27
C LYS A 53 -12.38 -4.79 12.72
N GLU A 54 -13.48 -5.12 12.03
CA GLU A 54 -13.70 -6.46 11.48
C GLU A 54 -12.78 -6.74 10.29
N LYS A 55 -12.69 -5.80 9.34
CA LYS A 55 -11.77 -5.88 8.22
C LYS A 55 -10.33 -5.96 8.68
N LEU A 56 -9.94 -5.21 9.71
CA LEU A 56 -8.61 -5.30 10.29
C LEU A 56 -8.32 -6.71 10.81
N HIS A 57 -9.24 -7.32 11.57
CA HIS A 57 -9.07 -8.69 12.06
C HIS A 57 -8.97 -9.72 10.90
N ILE A 58 -9.78 -9.56 9.85
CA ILE A 58 -9.73 -10.42 8.66
C ILE A 58 -8.38 -10.26 7.93
N MET A 59 -7.93 -9.02 7.74
CA MET A 59 -6.65 -8.71 7.09
C MET A 59 -5.44 -9.25 7.87
N MET A 60 -5.53 -9.26 9.21
CA MET A 60 -4.50 -9.82 10.09
C MET A 60 -4.60 -11.35 10.21
N GLY A 61 -5.61 -11.98 9.58
CA GLY A 61 -5.82 -13.44 9.63
C GLY A 61 -6.37 -13.95 10.96
N GLU A 62 -6.91 -13.09 11.81
CA GLU A 62 -7.39 -13.42 13.16
C GLU A 62 -8.82 -13.96 13.20
N LYS A 63 -9.66 -13.55 12.24
CA LYS A 63 -11.04 -14.03 12.09
C LYS A 63 -11.22 -14.71 10.75
N GLU A 64 -11.52 -16.00 10.81
CA GLU A 64 -12.53 -16.62 9.96
C GLU A 64 -13.80 -16.84 10.77
#